data_AF-A0A642C369-F1
#
_entry.id   AF-A0A642C369-F1
#
_cell.length_a   1.000
_cell.length_b   1.000
_cell.length_c   1.000
_cell.angle_alpha   90.00
_cell.angle_beta   90.00
_cell.angle_gamma   90.00
#
_symmetry.space_group_name_H-M   'P 1'
#
loop_
_entity.id
_entity.type
_entity.pdbx_description
1 polymer ?
#
loop_
_entity_poly.entity_id
_entity_poly.type
_entity_poly.pdbx_seq_one_letter_code
_entity_poly.pdbx_strand_id
1 'polypeptide(L)'
;IKELLNAKQKANLCIISGLKECTDEEARLLREYQSKGGRILFLNSKEAAQKVYPEYITGWIIPTEGDIVVMERDDAPVFDGIGALELRYFNNNKREIPLACTATLKAVRHENVKELAAQMKIHAYIDGGKPEERIARIESMRGLTLLQIADNKGKSLVSTLCTEKATTDPIAGKLLVNMVNELLK
;
A
#
# COMPACT_ATOMS: atom_id res chain seq x y z
N ILE A 1 -4.28 -14.63 -12.41
CA ILE A 1 -5.48 -13.93 -11.85
C ILE A 1 -6.80 -14.63 -12.15
N LYS A 2 -7.07 -15.04 -13.40
CA LYS A 2 -8.36 -15.67 -13.79
C LYS A 2 -8.79 -16.86 -12.92
N GLU A 3 -7.84 -17.72 -12.54
CA GLU A 3 -8.12 -18.88 -11.66
C GLU A 3 -8.46 -18.48 -10.22
N LEU A 4 -7.77 -17.45 -9.69
CA LEU A 4 -8.00 -16.90 -8.34
C LEU A 4 -9.39 -16.25 -8.19
N LEU A 5 -9.93 -15.71 -9.29
CA LEU A 5 -11.22 -15.03 -9.32
C LEU A 5 -12.37 -15.95 -9.74
N ASN A 6 -12.12 -17.24 -9.93
CA ASN A 6 -13.13 -18.18 -10.38
C ASN A 6 -14.22 -18.33 -9.30
N ALA A 7 -15.48 -18.12 -9.69
CA ALA A 7 -16.65 -18.16 -8.79
C ALA A 7 -16.85 -19.50 -8.05
N LYS A 8 -16.18 -20.58 -8.47
CA LYS A 8 -16.15 -21.85 -7.72
C LYS A 8 -15.34 -21.76 -6.42
N GLN A 9 -14.43 -20.80 -6.31
CA GLN A 9 -13.70 -20.51 -5.08
C GLN A 9 -14.55 -19.58 -4.20
N LYS A 10 -14.97 -20.05 -3.03
CA LYS A 10 -15.65 -19.24 -1.99
C LYS A 10 -14.68 -18.27 -1.28
N ALA A 11 -13.68 -17.74 -1.99
CA ALA A 11 -12.67 -16.89 -1.39
C ALA A 11 -13.22 -15.46 -1.25
N ASN A 12 -13.47 -15.04 -0.01
CA ASN A 12 -13.86 -13.67 0.31
C ASN A 12 -12.73 -12.65 0.08
N LEU A 13 -11.48 -13.13 -0.05
CA LEU A 13 -10.28 -12.32 -0.19
C LEU A 13 -9.36 -12.88 -1.28
N CYS A 14 -8.96 -12.04 -2.22
CA CYS A 14 -7.92 -12.28 -3.21
C CYS A 14 -6.62 -11.57 -2.78
N ILE A 15 -5.52 -12.31 -2.63
CA ILE A 15 -4.21 -11.75 -2.27
C ILE A 15 -3.30 -11.81 -3.51
N ILE A 16 -2.75 -10.66 -3.89
CA ILE A 16 -1.86 -10.50 -5.02
C ILE A 16 -0.53 -9.98 -4.48
N SER A 17 0.51 -10.80 -4.55
CA SER A 17 1.83 -10.48 -4.00
C SER A 17 2.91 -10.46 -5.09
N GLY A 18 3.68 -9.38 -5.16
CA GLY A 18 4.81 -9.23 -6.09
C GLY A 18 4.46 -9.22 -7.58
N LEU A 19 3.19 -8.96 -7.95
CA LEU A 19 2.77 -8.95 -9.35
C LEU A 19 3.24 -7.66 -10.04
N LYS A 20 4.15 -7.80 -11.01
CA LYS A 20 4.70 -6.68 -11.79
C LYS A 20 3.92 -6.40 -13.07
N GLU A 21 3.54 -7.44 -13.79
CA GLU A 21 2.80 -7.33 -15.05
C GLU A 21 1.34 -7.68 -14.80
N CYS A 22 0.44 -6.76 -15.17
CA CYS A 22 -1.00 -6.93 -15.09
C CYS A 22 -1.59 -6.49 -16.43
N THR A 23 -2.24 -7.43 -17.12
CA THR A 23 -2.89 -7.12 -18.40
C THR A 23 -4.15 -6.28 -18.19
N ASP A 24 -4.61 -5.57 -19.23
CA ASP A 24 -5.87 -4.81 -19.17
C ASP A 24 -7.05 -5.69 -18.79
N GLU A 25 -7.05 -6.93 -19.28
CA GLU A 25 -8.08 -7.91 -18.96
C GLU A 25 -8.05 -8.31 -17.48
N GLU A 26 -6.87 -8.56 -16.91
CA GLU A 26 -6.73 -8.88 -15.50
C GLU A 26 -7.11 -7.71 -14.60
N ALA A 27 -6.73 -6.49 -14.98
CA ALA A 27 -7.11 -5.29 -14.27
C ALA A 27 -8.65 -5.14 -14.24
N ARG A 28 -9.31 -5.31 -15.40
CA ARG A 28 -10.77 -5.30 -15.51
C ARG A 28 -11.43 -6.35 -14.63
N LEU A 29 -10.91 -7.59 -14.63
CA LEU A 29 -11.45 -8.68 -13.81
C LEU A 29 -11.32 -8.39 -12.31
N LEU A 30 -10.22 -7.77 -11.87
CA LEU A 30 -10.03 -7.37 -10.48
C LEU A 30 -11.01 -6.26 -10.09
N ARG A 31 -11.23 -5.27 -10.96
CA ARG A 31 -12.24 -4.22 -10.73
C ARG A 31 -13.65 -4.78 -10.65
N GLU A 32 -14.01 -5.70 -11.54
CA GLU A 32 -15.31 -6.38 -11.52
C GLU A 32 -15.49 -7.24 -10.25
N TYR A 33 -14.44 -7.95 -9.83
CA TYR A 33 -14.46 -8.72 -8.60
C TYR A 33 -14.72 -7.81 -7.37
N GLN A 34 -14.01 -6.69 -7.28
CA GLN A 34 -14.22 -5.71 -6.20
C GLN A 34 -15.63 -5.10 -6.26
N SER A 35 -16.12 -4.67 -7.43
CA SER A 35 -17.43 -4.01 -7.53
C SER A 35 -18.59 -4.91 -7.06
N LYS A 36 -18.45 -6.22 -7.22
CA LYS A 36 -19.38 -7.25 -6.73
C LYS A 36 -19.28 -7.53 -5.22
N GLY A 37 -18.40 -6.85 -4.49
CA GLY A 37 -18.18 -7.03 -3.05
C GLY A 37 -16.89 -7.77 -2.70
N GLY A 38 -16.10 -8.19 -3.69
CA GLY A 38 -14.82 -8.87 -3.48
C GLY A 38 -13.82 -8.01 -2.71
N ARG A 39 -12.88 -8.68 -2.03
CA ARG A 39 -11.84 -8.05 -1.22
C ARG A 39 -10.48 -8.35 -1.82
N ILE A 40 -9.63 -7.34 -1.99
CA ILE A 40 -8.33 -7.52 -2.64
C ILE A 40 -7.21 -6.97 -1.77
N LEU A 41 -6.17 -7.77 -1.53
CA LEU A 41 -4.95 -7.33 -0.87
C LEU A 41 -3.81 -7.34 -1.89
N PHE A 42 -3.29 -6.16 -2.23
CA PHE A 42 -2.07 -6.04 -3.01
C PHE A 42 -0.89 -5.88 -2.06
N LEU A 43 0.09 -6.79 -2.14
CA LEU A 43 1.35 -6.74 -1.42
C LEU A 43 2.50 -6.55 -2.42
N ASN A 44 3.27 -5.47 -2.28
CA ASN A 44 4.42 -5.16 -3.14
C ASN A 44 4.13 -5.30 -4.65
N SER A 45 2.92 -4.92 -5.07
CA SER A 45 2.40 -5.06 -6.45
C SER A 45 1.98 -3.70 -7.02
N LYS A 46 2.83 -2.67 -6.84
CA LYS A 46 2.54 -1.27 -7.19
C LYS A 46 2.17 -1.07 -8.67
N GLU A 47 2.84 -1.77 -9.59
CA GLU A 47 2.53 -1.72 -11.02
C GLU A 47 1.12 -2.24 -11.31
N ALA A 48 0.79 -3.42 -10.76
CA ALA A 48 -0.56 -3.98 -10.90
C ALA A 48 -1.63 -3.12 -10.23
N ALA A 49 -1.35 -2.57 -9.04
CA ALA A 49 -2.27 -1.69 -8.34
C ALA A 49 -2.54 -0.41 -9.12
N GLN A 50 -1.51 0.21 -9.71
CA GLN A 50 -1.68 1.37 -10.59
C GLN A 50 -2.54 1.02 -11.81
N LYS A 51 -2.29 -0.14 -12.44
CA LYS A 51 -3.04 -0.59 -13.60
C LYS A 51 -4.53 -0.85 -13.28
N VAL A 52 -4.81 -1.34 -12.09
CA VAL A 52 -6.18 -1.61 -11.61
C VAL A 52 -6.88 -0.31 -11.22
N TYR A 53 -6.19 0.63 -10.58
CA TYR A 53 -6.75 1.89 -10.07
C TYR A 53 -6.06 3.13 -10.66
N PRO A 54 -6.02 3.30 -11.99
CA PRO A 54 -5.31 4.42 -12.61
C PRO A 54 -5.90 5.79 -12.22
N GLU A 55 -7.17 5.85 -11.85
CA GLU A 55 -7.86 7.04 -11.36
C GLU A 55 -7.41 7.47 -9.95
N TYR A 56 -6.89 6.54 -9.15
CA TYR A 56 -6.50 6.79 -7.77
C TYR A 56 -5.00 6.74 -7.55
N ILE A 57 -4.27 5.92 -8.31
CA ILE A 57 -2.82 5.74 -8.20
C ILE A 57 -2.20 6.23 -9.50
N THR A 58 -1.48 7.34 -9.45
CA THR A 58 -0.93 8.02 -10.63
C THR A 58 0.53 7.66 -10.90
N GLY A 59 1.18 6.99 -9.95
CA GLY A 59 2.55 6.51 -10.10
C GLY A 59 3.14 6.02 -8.79
N TRP A 60 4.45 5.82 -8.76
CA TRP A 60 5.18 5.46 -7.55
C TRP A 60 6.60 6.06 -7.56
N ILE A 61 7.23 6.05 -6.39
CA ILE A 61 8.64 6.39 -6.19
C ILE A 61 9.31 5.20 -5.52
N ILE A 62 10.53 4.90 -5.93
CA ILE A 62 11.42 4.01 -5.20
C ILE A 62 12.21 4.88 -4.23
N PRO A 63 12.04 4.72 -2.91
CA PRO A 63 12.81 5.50 -1.97
C PRO A 63 14.30 5.17 -2.07
N THR A 64 15.12 6.14 -1.66
CA THR A 64 16.57 6.09 -1.90
C THR A 64 17.37 5.74 -0.66
N GLU A 65 16.93 6.14 0.54
CA GLU A 65 17.67 5.93 1.80
C GLU A 65 16.76 6.00 3.03
N GLY A 66 16.97 5.09 4.00
CA GLY A 66 16.51 5.23 5.38
C GLY A 66 15.02 5.57 5.53
N ASP A 67 14.15 4.72 4.99
CA ASP A 67 12.73 5.02 4.92
C ASP A 67 12.03 4.82 6.24
N ILE A 68 11.53 5.94 6.77
CA ILE A 68 10.60 5.92 7.89
C ILE A 68 9.18 5.97 7.33
N VAL A 69 8.43 4.91 7.61
CA VAL A 69 6.99 4.90 7.41
C VAL A 69 6.30 5.42 8.67
N VAL A 70 5.32 6.29 8.46
CA VAL A 70 4.46 6.86 9.49
C VAL A 70 3.02 6.44 9.25
N MET A 71 2.26 6.27 10.33
CA MET A 71 0.81 6.07 10.26
C MET A 71 0.14 7.42 10.01
N GLU A 72 -0.69 7.49 8.98
CA GLU A 72 -1.54 8.65 8.71
C GLU A 72 -2.84 8.60 9.52
N ARG A 73 -3.23 7.38 9.93
CA ARG A 73 -4.42 7.07 10.73
C ARG A 73 -4.09 5.93 11.68
N ASP A 74 -3.42 6.26 12.78
CA ASP A 74 -2.97 5.31 13.80
C ASP A 74 -4.12 4.59 14.53
N ASP A 75 -5.34 5.12 14.44
CA ASP A 75 -6.59 4.52 14.89
C ASP A 75 -7.16 3.43 13.96
N ALA A 76 -6.56 3.22 12.78
CA ALA A 76 -7.07 2.24 11.82
C ALA A 76 -6.83 0.80 12.30
N PRO A 77 -7.80 -0.13 12.11
CA PRO A 77 -7.66 -1.52 12.60
C PRO A 77 -6.47 -2.30 12.04
N VAL A 78 -5.93 -1.88 10.89
CA VAL A 78 -4.70 -2.45 10.33
C VAL A 78 -3.50 -2.27 11.27
N PHE A 79 -3.56 -1.31 12.19
CA PHE A 79 -2.52 -1.00 13.17
C PHE A 79 -2.83 -1.49 14.59
N ASP A 80 -3.89 -2.29 14.79
CA ASP A 80 -4.25 -2.83 16.10
C ASP A 80 -3.07 -3.58 16.75
N GLY A 81 -2.61 -3.07 17.90
CA GLY A 81 -1.46 -3.62 18.64
C GLY A 81 -0.09 -3.31 18.03
N ILE A 82 -0.01 -2.29 17.16
CA ILE A 82 1.24 -1.73 16.61
C ILE A 82 1.36 -0.29 17.09
N GLY A 83 2.45 0.05 17.77
CA GLY A 83 2.74 1.39 18.22
C GLY A 83 3.05 2.35 17.07
N ALA A 84 2.76 3.64 17.26
CA ALA A 84 2.90 4.69 16.22
C ALA A 84 4.29 4.76 15.55
N LEU A 85 5.33 4.31 16.25
CA LEU A 85 6.72 4.33 15.80
C LEU A 85 7.25 2.96 15.37
N GLU A 86 6.41 1.93 15.32
CA GLU A 86 6.85 0.56 15.02
C GLU A 86 6.89 0.25 13.51
N LEU A 87 6.30 1.11 12.67
CA LEU A 87 6.42 1.00 11.20
C LEU A 87 7.71 1.61 10.63
N ARG A 88 8.55 2.22 11.47
CA ARG A 88 9.73 2.98 11.01
C ARG A 88 10.73 2.13 10.21
N TYR A 89 10.82 0.83 10.47
CA TYR A 89 11.65 -0.11 9.72
C TYR A 89 11.27 -1.55 10.05
N PHE A 90 11.56 -2.49 9.14
CA PHE A 90 11.41 -3.92 9.38
C PHE A 90 12.74 -4.66 9.24
N ASN A 91 13.01 -5.56 10.18
CA ASN A 91 14.24 -6.32 10.26
C ASN A 91 14.14 -7.69 9.55
N ASN A 92 15.22 -8.12 8.91
CA ASN A 92 15.34 -9.45 8.32
C ASN A 92 16.56 -10.24 8.84
N ASN A 93 17.13 -9.80 9.95
CA ASN A 93 18.32 -10.37 10.61
C ASN A 93 19.56 -10.39 9.71
N LYS A 94 19.60 -9.56 8.67
CA LYS A 94 20.78 -9.36 7.81
C LYS A 94 21.51 -8.08 8.18
N ARG A 95 22.80 -8.05 7.89
CA ARG A 95 23.65 -6.86 8.06
C ARG A 95 23.46 -5.91 6.87
N GLU A 96 22.26 -5.36 6.73
CA GLU A 96 21.88 -4.39 5.70
C GLU A 96 21.06 -3.24 6.31
N ILE A 97 20.85 -2.18 5.53
CA ILE A 97 19.98 -1.08 5.96
C ILE A 97 18.55 -1.62 6.04
N PRO A 98 17.86 -1.49 7.19
CA PRO A 98 16.50 -2.00 7.32
C PRO A 98 15.55 -1.12 6.52
N LEU A 99 14.74 -1.76 5.66
CA LEU A 99 13.73 -1.12 4.84
C LEU A 99 12.33 -1.31 5.43
N ALA A 100 11.53 -0.25 5.48
CA ALA A 100 10.12 -0.30 5.83
C ALA A 100 9.23 -0.65 4.63
N CYS A 101 9.57 -0.17 3.42
CA CYS A 101 8.78 -0.34 2.21
C CYS A 101 9.65 -0.50 0.96
N THR A 102 9.07 -1.04 -0.12
CA THR A 102 9.72 -1.21 -1.42
C THR A 102 9.45 -0.07 -2.40
N ALA A 103 8.41 0.70 -2.15
CA ALA A 103 7.99 1.84 -2.95
C ALA A 103 7.03 2.74 -2.16
N THR A 104 6.77 3.94 -2.67
CA THR A 104 5.65 4.78 -2.22
C THR A 104 4.74 5.10 -3.39
N LEU A 105 3.44 5.02 -3.21
CA LEU A 105 2.43 5.28 -4.21
C LEU A 105 2.08 6.78 -4.24
N LYS A 106 1.99 7.33 -5.44
CA LYS A 106 1.33 8.63 -5.67
C LYS A 106 -0.15 8.37 -5.80
N ALA A 107 -0.92 8.87 -4.85
CA ALA A 107 -2.36 8.71 -4.84
C ALA A 107 -3.06 10.06 -4.94
N VAL A 108 -4.18 10.09 -5.67
CA VAL A 108 -5.08 11.24 -5.73
C VAL A 108 -5.99 11.21 -4.51
N ARG A 109 -6.19 12.37 -3.86
CA ARG A 109 -7.19 12.50 -2.80
C ARG A 109 -8.57 12.27 -3.39
N HIS A 110 -9.29 11.28 -2.87
CA HIS A 110 -10.59 10.88 -3.36
C HIS A 110 -11.42 10.30 -2.21
N GLU A 111 -12.75 10.43 -2.25
CA GLU A 111 -13.65 9.91 -1.20
C GLU A 111 -13.52 8.39 -1.01
N ASN A 112 -13.22 7.68 -2.09
CA ASN A 112 -13.03 6.22 -2.10
C ASN A 112 -11.64 5.79 -1.61
N VAL A 113 -10.70 6.73 -1.40
CA VAL A 113 -9.31 6.43 -1.01
C VAL A 113 -9.07 6.88 0.42
N LYS A 114 -8.73 5.94 1.29
CA LYS A 114 -8.30 6.20 2.67
C LYS A 114 -6.79 6.01 2.77
N GLU A 115 -6.08 7.11 3.00
CA GLU A 115 -4.63 7.10 3.31
C GLU A 115 -4.43 6.47 4.70
N LEU A 116 -3.58 5.44 4.83
CA LEU A 116 -3.36 4.72 6.09
C LEU A 116 -1.92 4.86 6.60
N ALA A 117 -0.93 4.73 5.72
CA ALA A 117 0.47 4.97 6.05
C ALA A 117 1.20 5.60 4.88
N ALA A 118 2.21 6.40 5.19
CA ALA A 118 3.02 7.11 4.21
C ALA A 118 4.50 7.09 4.55
N GLN A 119 5.31 7.42 3.57
CA GLN A 119 6.72 7.72 3.71
C GLN A 119 6.98 9.09 3.07
N MET A 120 7.94 9.80 3.63
CA MET A 120 8.43 11.06 3.07
C MET A 120 9.96 11.08 3.13
N LYS A 121 10.60 11.55 2.07
CA LYS A 121 12.04 11.76 2.06
C LYS A 121 12.44 12.84 3.09
N ILE A 122 13.16 12.43 4.14
CA ILE A 122 13.45 13.25 5.33
C ILE A 122 14.51 14.34 5.06
N HIS A 123 15.45 14.09 4.14
CA HIS A 123 16.57 15.00 3.83
C HIS A 123 16.28 16.00 2.71
N ALA A 124 15.01 16.32 2.50
CA ALA A 124 14.61 17.24 1.46
C ALA A 124 14.53 18.68 1.96
N TYR A 125 15.42 19.53 1.45
CA TYR A 125 15.28 20.98 1.63
C TYR A 125 14.11 21.49 0.78
N ILE A 126 13.25 22.29 1.42
CA ILE A 126 12.25 23.11 0.73
C ILE A 126 12.87 24.50 0.63
N ASP A 127 13.64 24.73 -0.44
CA ASP A 127 14.29 26.01 -0.65
C ASP A 127 13.27 27.10 -0.97
N GLY A 128 13.64 28.36 -0.69
CA GLY A 128 12.79 29.53 -0.88
C GLY A 128 12.31 29.67 -2.32
N GLY A 129 11.05 29.28 -2.55
CA GLY A 129 10.32 29.48 -3.81
C GLY A 129 8.88 29.90 -3.56
N LYS A 130 8.10 30.07 -4.64
CA LYS A 130 6.67 30.38 -4.54
C LYS A 130 5.91 29.24 -3.85
N PRO A 131 4.80 29.49 -3.15
CA PRO A 131 4.04 28.45 -2.45
C PRO A 131 3.72 27.22 -3.32
N GLU A 132 3.42 27.41 -4.60
CA GLU A 132 3.09 26.35 -5.55
C GLU A 132 4.29 25.42 -5.81
N GLU A 133 5.50 25.98 -5.94
CA GLU A 133 6.73 25.22 -6.14
C GLU A 133 7.08 24.40 -4.90
N ARG A 134 6.81 24.94 -3.70
CA ARG A 134 7.00 24.22 -2.43
C ARG A 134 6.04 23.05 -2.31
N ILE A 135 4.77 23.25 -2.67
CA ILE A 135 3.76 22.18 -2.68
C ILE A 135 4.17 21.07 -3.65
N ALA A 136 4.53 21.42 -4.89
CA ALA A 136 4.99 20.45 -5.89
C ALA A 136 6.24 19.68 -5.41
N ARG A 137 7.16 20.35 -4.72
CA ARG A 137 8.34 19.72 -4.13
C ARG A 137 7.95 18.72 -3.04
N ILE A 138 7.11 19.10 -2.07
CA ILE A 138 6.59 18.21 -1.02
C ILE A 138 5.90 17.01 -1.65
N GLU A 139 4.99 17.26 -2.60
CA GLU A 139 4.27 16.21 -3.31
C GLU A 139 5.22 15.29 -4.04
N SER A 140 6.34 15.77 -4.62
CA SER A 140 7.33 14.90 -5.25
C SER A 140 8.05 13.96 -4.27
N MET A 141 8.04 14.24 -2.96
CA MET A 141 8.88 13.54 -1.96
C MET A 141 8.08 12.72 -0.94
N ARG A 142 6.77 12.90 -0.91
CA ARG A 142 5.83 12.11 -0.10
C ARG A 142 5.14 11.06 -0.97
N GLY A 143 4.82 9.91 -0.39
CA GLY A 143 3.91 8.95 -1.01
C GLY A 143 3.35 7.96 0.00
N LEU A 144 2.27 7.28 -0.38
CA LEU A 144 1.59 6.34 0.51
C LEU A 144 2.24 4.96 0.42
N THR A 145 2.36 4.27 1.55
CA THR A 145 2.84 2.89 1.62
C THR A 145 1.75 1.90 1.98
N LEU A 146 0.64 2.40 2.53
CA LEU A 146 -0.60 1.67 2.73
C LEU A 146 -1.79 2.59 2.49
N LEU A 147 -2.70 2.14 1.64
CA LEU A 147 -3.97 2.81 1.38
C LEU A 147 -5.09 1.79 1.24
N GLN A 148 -6.31 2.21 1.55
CA GLN A 148 -7.52 1.45 1.29
C GLN A 148 -8.31 2.11 0.16
N ILE A 149 -8.84 1.32 -0.77
CA ILE A 149 -9.74 1.77 -1.82
C ILE A 149 -11.07 1.06 -1.65
N ALA A 150 -12.15 1.82 -1.45
CA ALA A 150 -13.51 1.30 -1.35
C ALA A 150 -14.30 1.72 -2.58
N ASP A 151 -14.69 0.76 -3.41
CA ASP A 151 -15.54 1.01 -4.57
C ASP A 151 -16.77 0.10 -4.50
N ASN A 152 -17.95 0.72 -4.58
CA ASN A 152 -19.23 0.04 -4.43
C ASN A 152 -19.29 -0.77 -3.12
N LYS A 153 -19.47 -2.09 -3.23
CA LYS A 153 -19.57 -3.01 -2.09
C LYS A 153 -18.21 -3.59 -1.67
N GLY A 154 -17.17 -3.44 -2.51
CA GLY A 154 -15.85 -4.03 -2.32
C GLY A 154 -14.87 -3.09 -1.64
N LYS A 155 -13.78 -3.67 -1.13
CA LYS A 155 -12.64 -2.91 -0.59
C LYS A 155 -11.34 -3.58 -0.98
N SER A 156 -10.31 -2.79 -1.20
CA SER A 156 -8.96 -3.28 -1.37
C SER A 156 -8.01 -2.57 -0.43
N LEU A 157 -6.95 -3.26 -0.03
CA LEU A 157 -5.77 -2.66 0.58
C LEU A 157 -4.63 -2.78 -0.41
N VAL A 158 -3.91 -1.68 -0.62
CA VAL A 158 -2.68 -1.65 -1.42
C VAL A 158 -1.53 -1.31 -0.49
N SER A 159 -0.60 -2.26 -0.33
CA SER A 159 0.56 -2.13 0.52
C SER A 159 1.86 -2.33 -0.27
N THR A 160 2.81 -1.43 -0.04
CA THR A 160 4.20 -1.55 -0.47
C THR A 160 5.15 -1.72 0.72
N LEU A 161 4.60 -1.94 1.92
CA LEU A 161 5.35 -2.24 3.14
C LEU A 161 6.03 -3.60 2.98
N CYS A 162 7.24 -3.73 3.55
CA CYS A 162 8.10 -4.92 3.47
C CYS A 162 7.57 -6.11 4.30
N THR A 163 6.30 -6.48 4.10
CA THR A 163 5.60 -7.57 4.81
C THR A 163 6.12 -8.96 4.44
N GLU A 164 6.94 -9.09 3.40
CA GLU A 164 7.74 -10.30 3.14
C GLU A 164 8.71 -10.63 4.29
N LYS A 165 9.01 -9.65 5.17
CA LYS A 165 9.81 -9.83 6.38
C LYS A 165 9.00 -10.37 7.58
N ALA A 166 7.73 -10.71 7.39
CA ALA A 166 6.85 -11.20 8.45
C ALA A 166 7.37 -12.44 9.21
N THR A 167 8.27 -13.23 8.60
CA THR A 167 8.88 -14.40 9.24
C THR A 167 10.01 -14.05 10.21
N THR A 168 10.55 -12.82 10.15
CA THR A 168 11.69 -12.36 10.95
C THR A 168 11.39 -11.12 11.78
N ASP A 169 10.40 -10.34 11.39
CA ASP A 169 9.96 -9.13 12.08
C ASP A 169 8.52 -9.29 12.60
N PRO A 170 8.31 -9.24 13.93
CA PRO A 170 6.99 -9.44 14.53
C PRO A 170 6.01 -8.32 14.16
N ILE A 171 6.48 -7.09 13.90
CA ILE A 171 5.62 -5.98 13.51
C ILE A 171 5.16 -6.15 12.07
N ALA A 172 6.06 -6.54 11.15
CA ALA A 172 5.69 -6.88 9.78
C ALA A 172 4.67 -8.03 9.74
N GLY A 173 4.87 -9.05 10.57
CA GLY A 173 3.93 -10.18 10.71
C GLY A 173 2.58 -9.78 11.27
N LYS A 174 2.57 -8.96 12.34
CA LYS A 174 1.34 -8.44 12.95
C LYS A 174 0.55 -7.57 11.95
N LEU A 175 1.24 -6.69 11.24
CA LEU A 175 0.63 -5.83 10.23
C LEU A 175 0.00 -6.66 9.10
N LEU A 176 0.69 -7.68 8.60
CA LEU A 176 0.16 -8.56 7.56
C LEU A 176 -1.13 -9.25 8.02
N VAL A 177 -1.13 -9.80 9.23
CA VAL A 177 -2.32 -10.43 9.82
C VAL A 177 -3.46 -9.43 9.98
N ASN A 178 -3.18 -8.23 10.47
CA ASN A 178 -4.19 -7.19 10.64
C ASN A 178 -4.80 -6.76 9.29
N MET A 179 -4.00 -6.61 8.23
CA MET A 179 -4.52 -6.31 6.88
C MET A 179 -5.43 -7.41 6.34
N VAL A 180 -5.07 -8.68 6.54
CA VAL A 180 -5.90 -9.82 6.16
C VAL A 180 -7.21 -9.82 6.95
N ASN A 181 -7.13 -9.67 8.28
CA ASN A 181 -8.30 -9.62 9.16
C ASN A 181 -9.22 -8.45 8.81
N GLU A 182 -8.67 -7.28 8.53
CA GLU A 182 -9.45 -6.11 8.14
C GLU A 182 -10.25 -6.37 6.86
N LEU A 183 -9.67 -7.05 5.88
CA LEU A 183 -10.38 -7.37 4.64
C LEU A 183 -11.43 -8.48 4.80
N LEU A 184 -11.24 -9.40 5.75
CA LEU A 184 -12.16 -10.51 6.03
C LEU A 184 -13.39 -10.11 6.87
N LYS A 185 -13.39 -8.92 7.48
CA LYS A 185 -14.58 -8.30 8.07
C LYS A 185 -15.56 -7.86 6.98
#